data_AF-A0A9E2TRY4-F1
#
_entry.id   AF-A0A9E2TRY4-F1
#
_cell.length_a   1.000
_cell.length_b   1.000
_cell.length_c   1.000
_cell.angle_alpha   90.00
_cell.angle_beta   90.00
_cell.angle_gamma   90.00
#
_symmetry.space_group_name_H-M   'P 1'
#
loop_
_entity.id
_entity.type
_entity.pdbx_description
1 polymer ?
#
loop_
_entity_poly.entity_id
_entity_poly.type
_entity_poly.pdbx_seq_one_letter_code
_entity_poly.pdbx_strand_id
1 'polypeptide(L)'
;MTNPLLQAFNTPFEVPPFTDIQTQHYMPAIEEGIKLAKQEIDAITENKETPTFQNTIEALEASGELLSRVSSVLFNQNSAETSDELQAVTREASPVLSAFNNEIKQNEALWTRIKAVYEKRGTLGLNAEQMMLLDKTYKS
;
A
#
# COMPACT_ATOMS: atom_id res chain seq x y z
N MET A 1 -6.68 -16.42 -18.41
CA MET A 1 -6.88 -16.93 -17.04
C MET A 1 -6.94 -15.73 -16.10
N THR A 2 -7.81 -15.77 -15.11
CA THR A 2 -8.03 -14.69 -14.16
C THR A 2 -6.99 -14.77 -13.03
N ASN A 3 -6.35 -13.65 -12.68
CA ASN A 3 -5.41 -13.62 -11.56
C ASN A 3 -6.20 -13.48 -10.24
N PRO A 4 -6.21 -14.49 -9.33
CA PRO A 4 -6.97 -14.44 -8.09
C PRO A 4 -6.50 -13.34 -7.14
N LEU A 5 -5.21 -12.96 -7.20
CA LEU A 5 -4.63 -11.92 -6.35
C LEU A 5 -5.17 -10.52 -6.66
N LEU A 6 -5.69 -10.30 -7.89
CA LEU A 6 -6.28 -9.04 -8.34
C LEU A 6 -7.76 -8.88 -7.94
N GLN A 7 -8.36 -9.88 -7.30
CA GLN A 7 -9.77 -9.88 -6.95
C GLN A 7 -9.96 -9.82 -5.43
N ALA A 8 -11.14 -9.40 -4.99
CA ALA A 8 -11.55 -9.58 -3.61
C ALA A 8 -11.64 -11.08 -3.29
N PHE A 9 -11.22 -11.47 -2.09
CA PHE A 9 -11.25 -12.85 -1.65
C PHE A 9 -12.63 -13.18 -1.09
N ASN A 10 -13.39 -14.03 -1.78
CA ASN A 10 -14.74 -14.44 -1.37
C ASN A 10 -14.73 -15.61 -0.37
N THR A 11 -13.65 -15.78 0.36
CA THR A 11 -13.45 -16.81 1.39
C THR A 11 -13.89 -16.27 2.77
N PRO A 12 -14.14 -17.13 3.76
CA PRO A 12 -14.41 -16.68 5.13
C PRO A 12 -13.29 -15.78 5.64
N PHE A 13 -13.64 -14.61 6.18
CA PHE A 13 -12.69 -13.61 6.68
C PHE A 13 -11.68 -13.10 5.64
N GLU A 14 -12.00 -13.22 4.34
CA GLU A 14 -11.13 -12.79 3.25
C GLU A 14 -9.74 -13.47 3.29
N VAL A 15 -9.69 -14.71 3.76
CA VAL A 15 -8.46 -15.52 3.75
C VAL A 15 -7.99 -15.74 2.30
N PRO A 16 -6.69 -15.55 1.98
CA PRO A 16 -6.19 -15.79 0.63
C PRO A 16 -6.58 -17.19 0.12
N PRO A 17 -7.13 -17.33 -1.10
CA PRO A 17 -7.46 -18.63 -1.69
C PRO A 17 -6.18 -19.34 -2.14
N PHE A 18 -5.38 -19.83 -1.19
CA PHE A 18 -4.04 -20.40 -1.44
C PHE A 18 -4.04 -21.52 -2.48
N THR A 19 -5.13 -22.29 -2.60
CA THR A 19 -5.28 -23.36 -3.60
C THR A 19 -5.30 -22.85 -5.04
N ASP A 20 -5.72 -21.60 -5.25
CA ASP A 20 -5.88 -21.00 -6.57
C ASP A 20 -4.69 -20.10 -6.94
N ILE A 21 -3.87 -19.73 -5.96
CA ILE A 21 -2.71 -18.86 -6.13
C ILE A 21 -1.52 -19.70 -6.64
N GLN A 22 -0.90 -19.22 -7.72
CA GLN A 22 0.28 -19.83 -8.33
C GLN A 22 1.39 -18.81 -8.37
N THR A 23 2.65 -19.27 -8.39
CA THR A 23 3.82 -18.38 -8.38
C THR A 23 3.81 -17.34 -9.51
N GLN A 24 3.32 -17.72 -10.69
CA GLN A 24 3.17 -16.85 -11.86
C GLN A 24 2.16 -15.70 -11.68
N HIS A 25 1.31 -15.75 -10.65
CA HIS A 25 0.33 -14.70 -10.37
C HIS A 25 0.93 -13.49 -9.64
N TYR A 26 2.05 -13.67 -8.92
CA TYR A 26 2.59 -12.64 -8.04
C TYR A 26 3.15 -11.44 -8.79
N MET A 27 4.09 -11.62 -9.72
CA MET A 27 4.70 -10.47 -10.41
C MET A 27 3.68 -9.60 -11.15
N PRO A 28 2.76 -10.15 -11.96
CA PRO A 28 1.70 -9.34 -12.58
C PRO A 28 0.78 -8.65 -11.56
N ALA A 29 0.52 -9.28 -10.41
CA ALA A 29 -0.30 -8.68 -9.37
C ALA A 29 0.42 -7.55 -8.61
N ILE A 30 1.72 -7.67 -8.40
CA ILE A 30 2.57 -6.64 -7.80
C ILE A 30 2.66 -5.43 -8.73
N GLU A 31 2.88 -5.65 -10.03
CA GLU A 31 2.95 -4.57 -11.02
C GLU A 31 1.64 -3.79 -11.12
N GLU A 32 0.50 -4.48 -11.19
CA GLU A 32 -0.80 -3.81 -11.20
C GLU A 32 -1.10 -3.14 -9.85
N GLY A 33 -0.72 -3.77 -8.73
CA GLY A 33 -0.84 -3.19 -7.40
C GLY A 33 -0.05 -1.88 -7.26
N ILE A 34 1.18 -1.82 -7.77
CA ILE A 34 1.98 -0.59 -7.81
C ILE A 34 1.32 0.46 -8.69
N LYS A 35 0.83 0.06 -9.87
CA LYS A 35 0.15 0.98 -10.79
C LYS A 35 -1.08 1.62 -10.14
N LEU A 36 -1.92 0.85 -9.46
CA LEU A 36 -3.09 1.37 -8.75
C LEU A 36 -2.68 2.24 -7.56
N ALA A 37 -1.70 1.80 -6.77
CA ALA A 37 -1.20 2.58 -5.65
C ALA A 37 -0.64 3.94 -6.10
N LYS A 38 0.06 4.01 -7.24
CA LYS A 38 0.50 5.29 -7.82
C LYS A 38 -0.67 6.19 -8.18
N GLN A 39 -1.72 5.66 -8.79
CA GLN A 39 -2.92 6.44 -9.13
C GLN A 39 -3.62 6.99 -7.88
N GLU A 40 -3.68 6.23 -6.80
CA GLU A 40 -4.24 6.66 -5.51
C GLU A 40 -3.40 7.79 -4.89
N ILE A 41 -2.08 7.68 -4.94
CA ILE A 41 -1.15 8.73 -4.49
C ILE A 41 -1.25 9.98 -5.36
N ASP A 42 -1.34 9.83 -6.68
CA ASP A 42 -1.54 10.94 -7.61
C ASP A 42 -2.86 11.66 -7.28
N ALA A 43 -3.94 10.93 -7.02
CA ALA A 43 -5.21 11.51 -6.61
C ALA A 43 -5.11 12.32 -5.31
N ILE A 44 -4.28 11.89 -4.34
CA ILE A 44 -4.02 12.66 -3.12
C ILE A 44 -3.23 13.92 -3.43
N THR A 45 -2.13 13.79 -4.18
CA THR A 45 -1.20 14.90 -4.45
C THR A 45 -1.80 15.98 -5.35
N GLU A 46 -2.63 15.58 -6.32
CA GLU A 46 -3.30 16.47 -7.28
C GLU A 46 -4.60 17.07 -6.74
N ASN A 47 -5.07 16.65 -5.55
CA ASN A 47 -6.28 17.20 -4.96
C ASN A 47 -6.13 18.71 -4.67
N LYS A 48 -6.94 19.54 -5.34
CA LYS A 48 -6.88 21.01 -5.26
C LYS A 48 -7.50 21.59 -3.98
N GLU A 49 -8.22 20.78 -3.21
CA GLU A 49 -8.76 21.19 -1.93
C GLU A 49 -7.64 21.42 -0.90
N THR A 50 -7.94 22.23 0.12
CA THR A 50 -7.02 22.41 1.24
C THR A 50 -6.75 21.05 1.91
N PRO A 51 -5.49 20.69 2.21
CA PRO A 51 -5.18 19.43 2.88
C PRO A 51 -5.92 19.29 4.22
N THR A 52 -6.61 18.17 4.39
CA THR A 52 -7.31 17.75 5.61
C THR A 52 -6.82 16.38 6.04
N PHE A 53 -7.18 15.95 7.25
CA PHE A 53 -6.88 14.60 7.70
C PHE A 53 -7.46 13.55 6.74
N GLN A 54 -8.71 13.74 6.31
CA GLN A 54 -9.43 12.81 5.44
C GLN A 54 -8.82 12.72 4.04
N ASN A 55 -8.62 13.87 3.38
CA ASN A 55 -8.16 13.89 1.98
C ASN A 55 -6.64 13.68 1.79
N THR A 56 -5.91 13.44 2.89
CA THR A 56 -4.45 13.29 2.86
C THR A 56 -4.00 12.11 3.70
N ILE A 57 -4.28 12.09 5.01
CA ILE A 57 -3.76 11.04 5.92
C ILE A 57 -4.60 9.76 5.82
N GLU A 58 -5.92 9.88 5.92
CA GLU A 58 -6.82 8.74 5.79
C GLU A 58 -6.79 8.17 4.37
N ALA A 59 -6.78 9.03 3.35
CA ALA A 59 -6.60 8.61 1.96
C ALA A 59 -5.26 7.88 1.73
N LEU A 60 -4.17 8.37 2.33
CA LEU A 60 -2.86 7.70 2.23
C LEU A 60 -2.85 6.34 2.93
N GLU A 61 -3.45 6.24 4.12
CA GLU A 61 -3.58 4.96 4.85
C GLU A 61 -4.39 3.92 4.06
N ALA A 62 -5.40 4.36 3.31
CA ALA A 62 -6.20 3.50 2.44
C ALA A 62 -5.49 3.13 1.12
N SER A 63 -4.40 3.83 0.76
CA SER A 63 -3.72 3.61 -0.52
C SER A 63 -2.88 2.33 -0.50
N GLY A 64 -2.78 1.66 -1.65
CA GLY A 64 -1.94 0.50 -1.85
C GLY A 64 -2.46 -0.78 -1.20
N GLU A 65 -3.74 -0.85 -0.82
CA GLU A 65 -4.34 -2.02 -0.18
C GLU A 65 -4.11 -3.31 -0.99
N LEU A 66 -4.33 -3.26 -2.31
CA LEU A 66 -4.08 -4.39 -3.20
C LEU A 66 -2.61 -4.84 -3.13
N LEU A 67 -1.67 -3.90 -3.27
CA LEU A 67 -0.24 -4.19 -3.24
C LEU A 67 0.19 -4.78 -1.90
N SER A 68 -0.34 -4.23 -0.80
CA SER A 68 -0.11 -4.70 0.56
C SER A 68 -0.59 -6.14 0.74
N ARG A 69 -1.81 -6.45 0.29
CA ARG A 69 -2.38 -7.80 0.34
C ARG A 69 -1.54 -8.79 -0.46
N VAL A 70 -1.22 -8.47 -1.71
CA VAL A 70 -0.42 -9.33 -2.60
C VAL A 70 0.97 -9.60 -2.02
N SER A 71 1.65 -8.55 -1.56
CA SER A 71 2.99 -8.65 -0.98
C SER A 71 2.96 -9.47 0.31
N SER A 72 1.95 -9.27 1.16
CA SER A 72 1.79 -10.03 2.41
C SER A 72 1.63 -11.52 2.15
N VAL A 73 0.85 -11.91 1.15
CA VAL A 73 0.70 -13.32 0.76
C VAL A 73 2.01 -13.90 0.25
N LEU A 74 2.72 -13.19 -0.65
CA LEU A 74 4.01 -13.63 -1.17
C LEU A 74 5.03 -13.88 -0.06
N PHE A 75 5.24 -12.88 0.81
CA PHE A 75 6.26 -12.97 1.86
C PHE A 75 5.87 -13.95 2.96
N ASN A 76 4.56 -14.12 3.25
CA ASN A 76 4.09 -15.17 4.15
C ASN A 76 4.40 -16.56 3.60
N GLN A 77 4.02 -16.85 2.35
CA GLN A 77 4.27 -18.16 1.72
C GLN A 77 5.77 -18.42 1.61
N ASN A 78 6.56 -17.43 1.17
CA ASN A 78 8.02 -17.55 1.08
C ASN A 78 8.69 -17.76 2.45
N SER A 79 8.08 -17.34 3.55
CA SER A 79 8.59 -17.59 4.90
C SER A 79 8.17 -18.95 5.47
N ALA A 80 6.97 -19.43 5.13
CA ALA A 80 6.37 -20.61 5.76
C ALA A 80 6.60 -21.91 4.97
N GLU A 81 6.56 -21.84 3.64
CA GLU A 81 6.60 -22.97 2.72
C GLU A 81 7.21 -22.47 1.39
N THR A 82 8.52 -22.20 1.44
CA THR A 82 9.27 -21.66 0.31
C THR A 82 9.53 -22.73 -0.77
N SER A 83 9.78 -22.28 -1.99
CA SER A 83 10.28 -23.07 -3.12
C SER A 83 11.27 -22.25 -3.94
N ASP A 84 12.03 -22.89 -4.83
CA ASP A 84 12.96 -22.18 -5.72
C ASP A 84 12.24 -21.14 -6.59
N GLU A 85 11.02 -21.43 -7.04
CA GLU A 85 10.17 -20.51 -7.79
C GLU A 85 9.69 -19.33 -6.93
N LEU A 86 9.24 -19.58 -5.70
CA LEU A 86 8.83 -18.51 -4.78
C LEU A 86 10.00 -17.61 -4.40
N GLN A 87 11.19 -18.17 -4.19
CA GLN A 87 12.39 -17.38 -3.94
C GLN A 87 12.79 -16.55 -5.17
N ALA A 88 12.66 -17.10 -6.38
CA ALA A 88 12.93 -16.37 -7.61
C ALA A 88 12.02 -15.15 -7.75
N VAL A 89 10.71 -15.33 -7.58
CA VAL A 89 9.74 -14.23 -7.59
C VAL A 89 10.02 -13.23 -6.45
N THR A 90 10.36 -13.70 -5.26
CA THR A 90 10.67 -12.81 -4.14
C THR A 90 11.91 -11.94 -4.42
N ARG A 91 12.95 -12.51 -5.05
CA ARG A 91 14.16 -11.78 -5.47
C ARG A 91 13.85 -10.72 -6.52
N GLU A 92 12.90 -10.98 -7.40
CA GLU A 92 12.44 -10.04 -8.42
C GLU A 92 11.56 -8.92 -7.83
N ALA A 93 10.61 -9.29 -6.97
CA ALA A 93 9.67 -8.38 -6.34
C ALA A 93 10.34 -7.39 -5.37
N SER A 94 11.32 -7.86 -4.57
CA SER A 94 11.95 -7.07 -3.51
C SER A 94 12.52 -5.71 -3.97
N PRO A 95 13.35 -5.62 -5.03
CA PRO A 95 13.85 -4.34 -5.52
C PRO A 95 12.74 -3.44 -6.09
N VAL A 96 11.74 -4.03 -6.75
CA VAL A 96 10.61 -3.27 -7.34
C VAL A 96 9.76 -2.62 -6.23
N LEU A 97 9.41 -3.39 -5.20
CA LEU A 97 8.69 -2.88 -4.02
C LEU A 97 9.50 -1.83 -3.27
N SER A 98 10.80 -2.03 -3.13
CA SER A 98 11.70 -1.07 -2.48
C SER A 98 11.79 0.25 -3.26
N ALA A 99 11.86 0.18 -4.59
CA ALA A 99 11.86 1.35 -5.45
C ALA A 99 10.55 2.14 -5.32
N PHE A 100 9.40 1.45 -5.35
CA PHE A 100 8.10 2.07 -5.13
C PHE A 100 8.00 2.76 -3.75
N ASN A 101 8.40 2.08 -2.67
CA ASN A 101 8.40 2.67 -1.33
C ASN A 101 9.28 3.94 -1.25
N ASN A 102 10.47 3.90 -1.89
CA ASN A 102 11.35 5.05 -1.96
C ASN A 102 10.75 6.23 -2.73
N GLU A 103 9.98 5.96 -3.79
CA GLU A 103 9.26 6.97 -4.57
C GLU A 103 8.19 7.67 -3.72
N ILE A 104 7.42 6.92 -2.92
CA ILE A 104 6.42 7.49 -2.01
C ILE A 104 7.08 8.36 -0.95
N LYS A 105 8.15 7.87 -0.31
CA LYS A 105 8.88 8.61 0.73
C LYS A 105 9.53 9.91 0.22
N GLN A 106 9.93 9.93 -1.04
CA GLN A 106 10.57 11.09 -1.68
C GLN A 106 9.58 11.99 -2.43
N ASN A 107 8.28 11.69 -2.38
CA ASN A 107 7.27 12.50 -3.04
C ASN A 107 7.05 13.83 -2.31
N GLU A 108 7.66 14.90 -2.82
CA GLU A 108 7.60 16.24 -2.23
C GLU A 108 6.17 16.81 -2.15
N ALA A 109 5.33 16.53 -3.16
CA ALA A 109 3.96 17.00 -3.18
C ALA A 109 3.14 16.34 -2.06
N LEU A 110 3.28 15.02 -1.90
CA LEU A 110 2.65 14.27 -0.82
C LEU A 110 3.13 14.77 0.55
N TRP A 111 4.45 14.92 0.71
CA TRP A 111 5.03 15.44 1.94
C TRP A 111 4.50 16.82 2.33
N THR A 112 4.39 17.73 1.37
CA THR A 112 3.86 19.08 1.59
C THR A 112 2.43 19.05 2.13
N ARG A 113 1.59 18.14 1.61
CA ARG A 113 0.21 17.96 2.11
C ARG A 113 0.19 17.39 3.52
N ILE A 114 0.97 16.34 3.79
CA ILE A 114 1.07 15.71 5.12
C ILE A 114 1.51 16.76 6.16
N LYS A 115 2.53 17.54 5.83
CA LYS A 115 3.03 18.62 6.68
C LYS A 115 1.97 19.67 6.98
N ALA A 116 1.21 20.11 5.98
CA ALA A 116 0.14 21.09 6.17
C ALA A 116 -0.95 20.61 7.14
N VAL A 117 -1.31 19.32 7.09
CA VAL A 117 -2.24 18.72 8.05
C VAL A 117 -1.62 18.65 9.45
N TYR A 118 -0.36 18.20 9.54
CA TYR A 118 0.36 18.07 10.80
C TYR A 118 0.52 19.40 11.54
N GLU A 119 0.83 20.49 10.82
CA GLU A 119 0.97 21.83 11.41
C GLU A 119 -0.35 22.33 12.03
N LYS A 120 -1.50 21.91 11.49
CA LYS A 120 -2.83 22.26 11.99
C LYS A 120 -3.40 21.28 13.01
N ARG A 121 -2.67 20.23 13.38
CA ARG A 121 -3.19 19.12 14.23
C ARG A 121 -3.89 19.56 15.52
N GLY A 122 -3.45 20.66 16.13
CA GLY A 122 -4.07 21.22 17.35
C GLY A 122 -5.47 21.81 17.17
N THR A 123 -5.90 22.09 15.93
CA THR A 123 -7.20 22.71 15.62
C THR A 123 -8.17 21.78 14.90
N LEU A 124 -7.75 20.56 14.55
CA LEU A 124 -8.53 19.63 13.71
C LEU A 124 -9.54 18.78 14.50
N GLY A 125 -9.54 18.84 15.84
CA GLY A 125 -10.47 18.05 16.66
C GLY A 125 -10.29 16.53 16.52
N LEU A 126 -9.08 16.07 16.18
CA LEU A 126 -8.78 14.65 15.97
C LEU A 126 -8.91 13.85 17.26
N ASN A 127 -9.44 12.62 17.14
CA ASN A 127 -9.40 11.66 18.24
C ASN A 127 -7.97 11.11 18.46
N ALA A 128 -7.79 10.28 19.49
CA ALA A 128 -6.47 9.74 19.86
C ALA A 128 -5.84 8.88 18.74
N GLU A 129 -6.63 8.05 18.07
CA GLU A 129 -6.16 7.16 16.99
C GLU A 129 -5.77 7.96 15.75
N GLN A 130 -6.58 8.95 15.36
CA GLN A 130 -6.30 9.86 14.26
C GLN A 130 -5.04 10.70 14.52
N MET A 131 -4.88 11.21 15.75
CA MET A 131 -3.66 11.94 16.13
C MET A 131 -2.43 11.04 16.06
N MET A 132 -2.55 9.77 16.49
CA MET A 132 -1.47 8.80 16.38
C MET A 132 -1.11 8.48 14.93
N LEU A 133 -2.12 8.26 14.07
CA LEU A 133 -1.91 8.00 12.65
C LEU A 133 -1.21 9.19 11.99
N LEU A 134 -1.66 10.41 12.24
CA LEU A 134 -1.03 11.63 11.74
C LEU A 134 0.43 11.77 12.21
N ASP A 135 0.71 11.52 13.49
CA ASP A 135 2.08 11.60 14.04
C ASP A 135 3.01 10.56 13.43
N LYS A 136 2.54 9.31 13.27
CA LYS A 136 3.32 8.23 12.64
C LYS A 136 3.60 8.54 11.17
N THR A 137 2.57 8.95 10.43
CA THR A 137 2.67 9.29 9.00
C THR A 137 3.65 10.44 8.77
N TYR A 138 3.68 11.44 9.67
CA TYR A 138 4.60 12.56 9.55
C TYR A 138 6.08 12.18 9.79
N LYS A 139 6.35 11.10 10.54
CA LYS A 139 7.71 10.71 10.98
C LYS A 139 8.35 9.61 10.14
N SER A 140 7.60 8.94 9.27
CA SER A 140 8.01 7.76 8.48
C SER A 140 8.76 8.10 7.21
#